data_AF-A0A520BHU4-F1
#
_entry.id   AF-A0A520BHU4-F1
#
_cell.length_a   1.000
_cell.length_b   1.000
_cell.length_c   1.000
_cell.angle_alpha   90.00
_cell.angle_beta   90.00
_cell.angle_gamma   90.00
#
_symmetry.space_group_name_H-M   'P 1'
#
loop_
_entity.id
_entity.type
_entity.pdbx_description
1 polymer ?
#
loop_
_entity_poly.entity_id
_entity_poly.type
_entity_poly.pdbx_seq_one_letter_code
_entity_poly.pdbx_strand_id
1 'polypeptide(L)'
;MGALKTLHAPMAWIDGRWQRDVLLTVDATGHWSEITVNLPPPPHAERLAGPVIPSLVNAHSHAFQRAFVGMAERREAGQDDFWSWRDRMYALALRISPLQLRAVASQLYAELLRGGYTQVCEFHYLHHAADPAHGGQPLDDELDMAWALAAAAEDVGIGLTLLPVVYTRSGFGVNGAHAGLRPEQHRFAADADWAWRACQRIMAAGLSR
;
A
#
# COMPACT_ATOMS: atom_id res chain seq x y z
N MET A 1 -15.49 -17.50 24.74
CA MET A 1 -15.58 -16.03 24.62
C MET A 1 -14.15 -15.51 24.61
N GLY A 2 -13.71 -14.88 23.51
CA GLY A 2 -12.35 -14.33 23.42
C GLY A 2 -12.17 -13.14 24.37
N ALA A 3 -10.92 -12.86 24.76
CA ALA A 3 -10.63 -11.76 25.67
C ALA A 3 -10.96 -10.42 24.98
N LEU A 4 -11.70 -9.55 25.67
CA LEU A 4 -11.94 -8.18 25.25
C LEU A 4 -10.74 -7.32 25.65
N LYS A 5 -10.31 -6.41 24.78
CA LYS A 5 -9.34 -5.38 25.13
C LYS A 5 -10.08 -4.08 25.42
N THR A 6 -9.88 -3.53 26.61
CA THR A 6 -10.48 -2.26 27.02
C THR A 6 -9.41 -1.18 27.09
N LEU A 7 -9.61 -0.11 26.33
CA LEU A 7 -8.77 1.07 26.30
C LEU A 7 -9.56 2.26 26.86
N HIS A 8 -8.88 3.19 27.51
CA HIS A 8 -9.46 4.47 27.89
C HIS A 8 -8.62 5.61 27.34
N ALA A 9 -9.24 6.51 26.57
CA ALA A 9 -8.63 7.74 26.08
C ALA A 9 -9.17 8.94 26.87
N PRO A 10 -8.30 9.85 27.34
CA PRO A 10 -8.76 11.09 27.99
C PRO A 10 -9.60 11.96 27.05
N MET A 11 -9.32 11.89 25.74
CA MET A 11 -10.12 12.51 24.69
C MET A 11 -10.14 11.63 23.42
N ALA A 12 -11.27 11.64 22.70
CA ALA A 12 -11.36 11.01 21.37
C ALA A 12 -12.14 11.90 20.40
N TRP A 13 -11.78 11.88 19.11
CA TRP A 13 -12.57 12.51 18.05
C TRP A 13 -13.64 11.54 17.54
N ILE A 14 -14.91 11.81 17.84
CA ILE A 14 -16.05 10.96 17.53
C ILE A 14 -17.15 11.84 16.93
N ASP A 15 -17.74 11.42 15.82
CA ASP A 15 -18.84 12.13 15.13
C ASP A 15 -18.56 13.62 14.89
N GLY A 16 -17.34 13.94 14.47
CA GLY A 16 -16.95 15.31 14.13
C GLY A 16 -16.71 16.24 15.33
N ARG A 17 -16.56 15.69 16.55
CA ARG A 17 -16.27 16.49 17.75
C ARG A 17 -15.38 15.78 18.75
N TRP A 18 -14.72 16.56 19.60
CA TRP A 18 -13.96 16.05 20.73
C TRP A 18 -14.89 15.60 21.86
N GLN A 19 -14.70 14.36 22.31
CA GLN A 19 -15.35 13.76 23.48
C GLN A 19 -14.32 13.51 24.56
N ARG A 20 -14.74 13.52 25.83
CA ARG A 20 -13.88 13.29 27.00
C ARG A 20 -14.17 11.93 27.63
N ASP A 21 -13.17 11.38 28.31
CA ASP A 21 -13.25 10.15 29.10
C ASP A 21 -13.93 9.02 28.31
N VAL A 22 -13.23 8.54 27.29
CA VAL A 22 -13.78 7.63 26.29
C VAL A 22 -13.26 6.23 26.53
N LEU A 23 -14.17 5.31 26.86
CA LEU A 23 -13.91 3.88 26.95
C LEU A 23 -14.12 3.23 25.58
N LEU A 24 -13.10 2.53 25.10
CA LEU A 24 -13.09 1.83 23.81
C LEU A 24 -12.89 0.34 24.06
N THR A 25 -13.80 -0.48 23.55
CA THR A 25 -13.71 -1.94 23.67
C THR A 25 -13.46 -2.56 22.31
N VAL A 26 -12.42 -3.38 22.24
CA VAL A 26 -12.04 -4.15 21.05
C VAL A 26 -12.34 -5.62 21.30
N ASP A 27 -13.00 -6.26 20.34
CA ASP A 27 -13.26 -7.69 20.40
C ASP A 27 -12.02 -8.53 20.02
N ALA A 28 -12.14 -9.85 20.13
CA ALA A 28 -11.05 -10.77 19.83
C ALA A 28 -10.67 -10.81 18.33
N THR A 29 -11.46 -10.18 17.46
CA THR A 29 -11.19 -10.07 16.01
C THR A 29 -10.53 -8.73 15.64
N GLY A 30 -10.29 -7.84 16.61
CA GLY A 30 -9.69 -6.53 16.39
C GLY A 30 -10.68 -5.44 16.00
N HIS A 31 -12.00 -5.69 16.09
CA HIS A 31 -13.02 -4.69 15.76
C HIS A 31 -13.53 -3.97 17.02
N TRP A 32 -13.97 -2.72 16.85
CA TRP A 32 -14.67 -1.99 17.90
C TRP A 32 -15.99 -2.67 18.22
N SER A 33 -16.16 -3.14 19.46
CA SER A 33 -17.42 -3.70 19.95
C SER A 33 -18.27 -2.66 20.69
N GLU A 34 -17.63 -1.68 21.34
CA GLU A 34 -18.31 -0.63 22.09
C GLU A 34 -17.44 0.62 22.22
N ILE A 35 -18.07 1.80 22.12
CA ILE A 35 -17.44 3.11 22.35
C ILE A 35 -18.38 3.90 23.27
N THR A 36 -17.93 4.17 24.50
CA THR A 36 -18.71 4.92 25.50
C THR A 36 -17.97 6.18 25.92
N VAL A 37 -18.64 7.33 25.83
CA VAL A 37 -18.09 8.64 26.21
C VAL A 37 -18.47 9.03 27.64
N ASN A 38 -17.73 9.95 28.25
CA ASN A 38 -17.95 10.44 29.62
C ASN A 38 -17.93 9.32 30.68
N LEU A 39 -17.12 8.29 30.45
CA LEU A 39 -16.97 7.14 31.34
C LEU A 39 -15.54 7.07 31.86
N PRO A 40 -15.31 7.25 33.18
CA PRO A 40 -13.98 7.16 33.74
C PRO A 40 -13.39 5.75 33.56
N PRO A 41 -12.05 5.62 33.50
CA PRO A 41 -11.38 4.36 33.23
C PRO A 41 -11.62 3.32 34.34
N PRO A 42 -12.14 2.12 34.04
CA PRO A 42 -12.20 1.04 34.99
C PRO A 42 -10.79 0.52 35.32
N PRO A 43 -10.60 -0.22 36.44
CA PRO A 43 -9.27 -0.65 36.89
C PRO A 43 -8.48 -1.52 35.89
N HIS A 44 -9.18 -2.23 34.99
CA HIS A 44 -8.57 -3.12 34.00
C HIS A 44 -8.33 -2.45 32.63
N ALA A 45 -8.78 -1.20 32.43
CA ALA A 45 -8.58 -0.51 31.16
C ALA A 45 -7.14 -0.05 31.00
N GLU A 46 -6.57 -0.28 29.82
CA GLU A 46 -5.31 0.32 29.41
C GLU A 46 -5.52 1.82 29.15
N ARG A 47 -4.80 2.68 29.88
CA ARG A 47 -4.92 4.13 29.74
C ARG A 47 -4.01 4.63 28.63
N LEU A 48 -4.60 5.23 27.61
CA LEU A 48 -3.88 5.88 26.53
C LEU A 48 -3.36 7.25 26.98
N ALA A 49 -2.14 7.60 26.57
CA ALA A 49 -1.45 8.78 27.06
C ALA A 49 -1.98 10.11 26.50
N GLY A 50 -2.71 10.07 25.37
CA GLY A 50 -3.11 11.28 24.64
C GLY A 50 -4.49 11.17 24.02
N PRO A 51 -4.94 12.25 23.35
CA PRO A 51 -6.14 12.20 22.54
C PRO A 51 -6.00 11.17 21.43
N VAL A 52 -7.11 10.51 21.09
CA VAL A 52 -7.17 9.59 19.95
C VAL A 52 -8.02 10.17 18.83
N ILE A 53 -7.66 9.87 17.60
CA ILE A 53 -8.42 10.22 16.39
C ILE A 53 -8.65 8.96 15.56
N PRO A 54 -9.67 8.94 14.67
CA PRO A 54 -9.82 7.88 13.71
C PRO A 54 -8.55 7.68 12.88
N SER A 55 -8.35 6.44 12.43
CA SER A 55 -7.28 6.05 11.51
C SER A 55 -7.25 6.94 10.26
N LEU A 56 -6.05 7.30 9.82
CA LEU A 56 -5.83 7.84 8.48
C LEU A 56 -5.61 6.71 7.48
N VAL A 57 -6.18 6.89 6.29
CA VAL A 57 -6.01 6.00 5.14
C VAL A 57 -5.14 6.70 4.10
N ASN A 58 -4.04 6.08 3.72
CA ASN A 58 -3.30 6.50 2.54
C ASN A 58 -4.00 5.92 1.30
N ALA A 59 -4.81 6.74 0.64
CA ALA A 59 -5.70 6.30 -0.42
C ALA A 59 -4.99 5.95 -1.75
N HIS A 60 -3.68 6.19 -1.89
CA HIS A 60 -2.94 5.88 -3.12
C HIS A 60 -1.43 5.77 -2.88
N SER A 61 -0.84 4.65 -3.30
CA SER A 61 0.58 4.36 -3.14
C SER A 61 1.17 3.63 -4.35
N HIS A 62 2.47 3.85 -4.59
CA HIS A 62 3.32 3.03 -5.46
C HIS A 62 4.62 2.72 -4.70
N ALA A 63 4.65 1.64 -3.93
CA ALA A 63 5.66 1.39 -2.91
C ALA A 63 7.09 1.43 -3.45
N PHE A 64 7.33 0.83 -4.62
CA PHE A 64 8.67 0.78 -5.22
C PHE A 64 9.27 2.18 -5.44
N GLN A 65 8.45 3.21 -5.64
CA GLN A 65 8.94 4.57 -5.87
C GLN A 65 9.65 5.16 -4.65
N ARG A 66 9.37 4.64 -3.44
CA ARG A 66 10.07 5.04 -2.23
C ARG A 66 11.58 4.82 -2.33
N ALA A 67 12.05 3.85 -3.12
CA ALA A 67 13.47 3.54 -3.26
C ALA A 67 14.31 4.63 -3.95
N PHE A 68 13.69 5.54 -4.70
CA PHE A 68 14.39 6.62 -5.40
C PHE A 68 13.94 8.02 -4.99
N VAL A 69 13.12 8.13 -3.94
CA VAL A 69 12.65 9.42 -3.43
C VAL A 69 13.84 10.36 -3.18
N GLY A 70 13.76 11.59 -3.70
CA GLY A 70 14.84 12.57 -3.62
C GLY A 70 16.04 12.33 -4.55
N MET A 71 16.08 11.22 -5.30
CA MET A 71 17.14 10.92 -6.28
C MET A 71 16.80 11.39 -7.71
N ALA A 72 15.58 11.89 -7.91
CA ALA A 72 15.13 12.49 -9.16
C ALA A 72 15.37 14.00 -9.23
N GLU A 73 15.84 14.63 -8.16
CA GLU A 73 16.03 16.10 -8.05
C GLU A 73 17.33 16.56 -8.74
N ARG A 74 17.59 16.08 -9.97
CA ARG A 74 18.78 16.40 -10.76
C ARG A 74 18.41 16.85 -12.16
N ARG A 75 18.82 18.08 -12.47
CA ARG A 75 18.71 18.66 -13.80
C ARG A 75 19.94 18.28 -14.65
N GLU A 76 19.82 17.24 -15.49
CA GLU A 76 20.95 16.72 -16.27
C GLU A 76 21.14 17.41 -17.64
N ALA A 77 20.08 17.95 -18.27
CA ALA A 77 20.19 18.86 -19.42
C ALA A 77 18.87 19.64 -19.65
N GLY A 78 18.94 20.91 -20.07
CA GLY A 78 17.76 21.63 -20.59
C GLY A 78 16.65 21.91 -19.57
N GLN A 79 15.38 21.84 -20.00
CA GLN A 79 14.21 21.94 -19.11
C GLN A 79 13.96 20.58 -18.45
N ASP A 80 13.70 20.58 -17.14
CA ASP A 80 13.32 19.38 -16.40
C ASP A 80 11.80 19.23 -16.47
N ASP A 81 11.31 18.08 -16.89
CA ASP A 81 9.89 17.82 -17.03
C ASP A 81 9.51 16.44 -16.45
N PHE A 82 8.23 16.13 -16.42
CA PHE A 82 7.73 14.85 -15.91
C PHE A 82 8.37 13.63 -16.63
N TRP A 83 8.87 13.80 -17.86
CA TRP A 83 9.38 12.71 -18.67
C TRP A 83 10.79 12.28 -18.23
N SER A 84 11.66 13.21 -17.82
CA SER A 84 12.98 12.90 -17.25
C SER A 84 12.89 12.12 -15.94
N TRP A 85 11.91 12.45 -15.08
CA TRP A 85 11.59 11.70 -13.86
C TRP A 85 11.10 10.28 -14.19
N ARG A 86 10.24 10.16 -15.22
CA ARG A 86 9.65 8.89 -15.62
C ARG A 86 10.70 7.89 -16.11
N ASP A 87 11.75 8.36 -16.77
CA ASP A 87 12.85 7.50 -17.23
C ASP A 87 13.62 6.88 -16.05
N ARG A 88 13.84 7.66 -14.98
CA ARG A 88 14.42 7.14 -13.72
C ARG A 88 13.51 6.13 -13.04
N MET A 89 12.21 6.42 -13.02
CA MET A 89 11.20 5.51 -12.49
C MET A 89 11.20 4.19 -13.28
N TYR A 90 11.27 4.23 -14.62
CA TYR A 90 11.39 3.03 -15.44
C TYR A 90 12.69 2.27 -15.21
N ALA A 91 13.82 2.96 -15.03
CA ALA A 91 15.09 2.29 -14.72
C ALA A 91 15.01 1.44 -13.44
N LEU A 92 14.27 1.90 -12.42
CA LEU A 92 13.99 1.11 -11.23
C LEU A 92 12.93 0.04 -11.48
N ALA A 93 11.80 0.41 -12.09
CA ALA A 93 10.68 -0.47 -12.33
C ALA A 93 11.07 -1.68 -13.17
N LEU A 94 12.01 -1.56 -14.11
CA LEU A 94 12.47 -2.67 -14.94
C LEU A 94 13.35 -3.69 -14.20
N ARG A 95 13.90 -3.32 -13.03
CA ARG A 95 14.94 -4.10 -12.34
C ARG A 95 14.54 -4.64 -10.99
N ILE A 96 13.59 -3.99 -10.30
CA ILE A 96 13.22 -4.37 -8.94
C ILE A 96 12.59 -5.77 -8.90
N SER A 97 13.16 -6.66 -8.07
CA SER A 97 12.67 -8.01 -7.84
C SER A 97 11.56 -8.06 -6.78
N PRO A 98 10.79 -9.16 -6.65
CA PRO A 98 9.82 -9.31 -5.56
C PRO A 98 10.44 -9.13 -4.17
N LEU A 99 11.63 -9.71 -3.95
CA LEU A 99 12.36 -9.57 -2.68
C LEU A 99 12.70 -8.12 -2.36
N GLN A 100 13.21 -7.37 -3.36
CA GLN A 100 13.53 -5.96 -3.20
C GLN A 100 12.27 -5.11 -3.00
N LEU A 101 11.18 -5.43 -3.71
CA LEU A 101 9.91 -4.76 -3.55
C LEU A 101 9.36 -4.93 -2.13
N ARG A 102 9.37 -6.14 -1.58
CA ARG A 102 8.99 -6.38 -0.17
C ARG A 102 9.81 -5.52 0.77
N ALA A 103 11.13 -5.50 0.63
CA ALA A 103 12.01 -4.71 1.50
C ALA A 103 11.69 -3.20 1.46
N VAL A 104 11.51 -2.64 0.26
CA VAL A 104 11.16 -1.22 0.07
C VAL A 104 9.77 -0.92 0.63
N ALA A 105 8.80 -1.81 0.38
CA ALA A 105 7.43 -1.67 0.85
C ALA A 105 7.36 -1.77 2.38
N SER A 106 8.05 -2.72 3.01
CA SER A 106 8.10 -2.83 4.48
C SER A 106 8.65 -1.56 5.11
N GLN A 107 9.70 -0.97 4.54
CA GLN A 107 10.22 0.30 5.02
C GLN A 107 9.17 1.42 4.88
N LEU A 108 8.57 1.57 3.68
CA LEU A 108 7.54 2.58 3.43
C LEU A 108 6.38 2.43 4.42
N TYR A 109 5.86 1.22 4.60
CA TYR A 109 4.71 0.94 5.43
C TYR A 109 4.99 1.22 6.91
N ALA A 110 6.20 0.93 7.39
CA ALA A 110 6.62 1.28 8.75
C ALA A 110 6.71 2.81 8.94
N GLU A 111 7.17 3.55 7.93
CA GLU A 111 7.19 5.01 7.94
C GLU A 111 5.76 5.58 7.93
N LEU A 112 4.84 5.01 7.15
CA LEU A 112 3.43 5.39 7.12
C LEU A 112 2.74 5.20 8.48
N LEU A 113 2.94 4.05 9.12
CA LEU A 113 2.41 3.78 10.47
C LEU A 113 2.92 4.80 11.50
N ARG A 114 4.23 5.09 11.48
CA ARG A 114 4.82 6.14 12.34
C ARG A 114 4.26 7.53 12.05
N GLY A 115 3.85 7.78 10.80
CA GLY A 115 3.18 9.00 10.36
C GLY A 115 1.68 9.07 10.65
N GLY A 116 1.08 8.01 11.23
CA GLY A 116 -0.34 7.95 11.60
C GLY A 116 -1.26 7.33 10.53
N TYR A 117 -0.74 6.88 9.40
CA TYR A 117 -1.49 6.09 8.43
C TYR A 117 -1.54 4.63 8.89
N THR A 118 -2.74 4.09 9.04
CA THR A 118 -2.92 2.68 9.48
C THR A 118 -3.37 1.76 8.34
N GLN A 119 -3.68 2.34 7.19
CA GLN A 119 -4.18 1.69 5.99
C GLN A 119 -3.48 2.28 4.77
N VAL A 120 -3.18 1.44 3.78
CA VAL A 120 -2.65 1.87 2.48
C VAL A 120 -3.38 1.19 1.33
N CYS A 121 -3.77 1.99 0.33
CA CYS A 121 -4.27 1.51 -0.95
C CYS A 121 -3.10 1.48 -1.94
N GLU A 122 -2.61 0.28 -2.24
CA GLU A 122 -1.45 0.07 -3.09
C GLU A 122 -1.90 -0.07 -4.54
N PHE A 123 -1.70 0.99 -5.33
CA PHE A 123 -2.02 1.05 -6.75
C PHE A 123 -0.90 0.34 -7.52
N HIS A 124 -1.07 -0.97 -7.69
CA HIS A 124 -0.01 -1.87 -8.11
C HIS A 124 -0.08 -2.17 -9.61
N TYR A 125 0.86 -1.61 -10.36
CA TYR A 125 1.00 -1.85 -11.80
C TYR A 125 2.27 -2.63 -12.18
N LEU A 126 3.04 -3.14 -11.23
CA LEU A 126 4.30 -3.83 -11.51
C LEU A 126 4.09 -5.35 -11.44
N HIS A 127 3.51 -5.93 -12.49
CA HIS A 127 2.99 -7.30 -12.46
C HIS A 127 4.04 -8.36 -12.81
N HIS A 128 4.83 -8.11 -13.86
CA HIS A 128 5.69 -9.16 -14.43
C HIS A 128 7.10 -9.18 -13.86
N ALA A 129 7.84 -10.25 -14.15
CA ALA A 129 9.25 -10.41 -13.82
C ALA A 129 10.11 -9.21 -14.25
N ALA A 130 11.21 -8.98 -13.52
CA ALA A 130 12.23 -8.04 -13.93
C ALA A 130 12.87 -8.48 -15.25
N ASP A 131 13.46 -7.53 -15.98
CA ASP A 131 14.09 -7.80 -17.27
C ASP A 131 15.25 -8.81 -17.11
N PRO A 132 15.23 -9.95 -17.83
CA PRO A 132 16.33 -10.92 -17.84
C PRO A 132 17.68 -10.30 -18.21
N ALA A 133 17.70 -9.26 -19.06
CA ALA A 133 18.92 -8.53 -19.41
C ALA A 133 19.57 -7.83 -18.20
N HIS A 134 18.82 -7.64 -17.12
CA HIS A 134 19.27 -7.05 -15.87
C HIS A 134 19.31 -8.07 -14.71
N GLY A 135 19.35 -9.37 -15.03
CA GLY A 135 19.39 -10.46 -14.04
C GLY A 135 18.02 -10.84 -13.47
N GLY A 136 16.93 -10.39 -14.08
CA GLY A 136 15.58 -10.81 -13.72
C GLY A 136 15.37 -12.30 -13.87
N GLN A 137 14.75 -12.91 -12.87
CA GLN A 137 14.36 -14.32 -12.89
C GLN A 137 12.85 -14.42 -13.19
N PRO A 138 12.40 -15.52 -13.81
CA PRO A 138 10.97 -15.83 -13.89
C PRO A 138 10.33 -15.79 -12.51
N LEU A 139 9.07 -15.37 -12.46
CA LEU A 139 8.25 -15.48 -11.25
C LEU A 139 7.75 -16.92 -11.10
N ASP A 140 7.66 -17.41 -9.87
CA ASP A 140 7.08 -18.72 -9.56
C ASP A 140 5.54 -18.64 -9.61
N ASP A 141 4.99 -17.49 -9.25
CA ASP A 141 3.58 -17.12 -9.38
C ASP A 141 3.45 -15.80 -10.16
N GLU A 142 2.50 -15.70 -11.08
CA GLU A 142 2.22 -14.46 -11.83
C GLU A 142 1.89 -13.26 -10.92
N LEU A 143 1.51 -13.49 -9.65
CA LEU A 143 1.22 -12.47 -8.65
C LEU A 143 2.35 -12.27 -7.63
N ASP A 144 3.55 -12.80 -7.82
CA ASP A 144 4.65 -12.67 -6.85
C ASP A 144 4.97 -11.21 -6.46
N MET A 145 4.85 -10.28 -7.41
CA MET A 145 5.03 -8.85 -7.12
C MET A 145 3.93 -8.29 -6.22
N ALA A 146 2.69 -8.75 -6.38
CA ALA A 146 1.55 -8.43 -5.52
C ALA A 146 1.70 -9.08 -4.14
N TRP A 147 2.12 -10.36 -4.08
CA TRP A 147 2.37 -11.08 -2.84
C TRP A 147 3.53 -10.50 -2.03
N ALA A 148 4.56 -9.95 -2.69
CA ALA A 148 5.61 -9.21 -2.01
C ALA A 148 5.07 -8.01 -1.21
N LEU A 149 4.07 -7.30 -1.75
CA LEU A 149 3.42 -6.17 -1.08
C LEU A 149 2.51 -6.63 0.06
N ALA A 150 1.76 -7.72 -0.15
CA ALA A 150 0.95 -8.34 0.88
C ALA A 150 1.79 -8.81 2.08
N ALA A 151 2.89 -9.53 1.82
CA ALA A 151 3.82 -9.97 2.84
C ALA A 151 4.50 -8.79 3.56
N ALA A 152 4.85 -7.72 2.84
CA ALA A 152 5.39 -6.51 3.45
C ALA A 152 4.39 -5.84 4.41
N ALA A 153 3.12 -5.80 4.05
CA ALA A 153 2.07 -5.25 4.89
C ALA A 153 1.82 -6.09 6.14
N GLU A 154 1.82 -7.43 5.99
CA GLU A 154 1.71 -8.38 7.10
C GLU A 154 2.88 -8.28 8.08
N ASP A 155 4.12 -8.24 7.57
CA ASP A 155 5.33 -8.10 8.41
C ASP A 155 5.30 -6.84 9.29
N VAL A 156 4.71 -5.77 8.76
CA VAL A 156 4.68 -4.45 9.37
C VAL A 156 3.43 -4.22 10.23
N GLY A 157 2.32 -4.90 9.89
CA GLY A 157 1.02 -4.72 10.53
C GLY A 157 0.24 -3.51 10.05
N ILE A 158 0.43 -3.07 8.80
CA ILE A 158 -0.43 -2.04 8.17
C ILE A 158 -1.60 -2.72 7.45
N GLY A 159 -2.79 -2.12 7.50
CA GLY A 159 -3.91 -2.59 6.67
C GLY A 159 -3.64 -2.32 5.19
N LEU A 160 -3.98 -3.28 4.32
CA LEU A 160 -3.67 -3.22 2.90
C LEU A 160 -4.92 -3.40 2.04
N THR A 161 -5.14 -2.45 1.15
CA THR A 161 -6.00 -2.62 -0.03
C THR A 161 -5.12 -2.68 -1.27
N LEU A 162 -4.95 -3.88 -1.83
CA LEU A 162 -4.14 -4.08 -3.04
C LEU A 162 -4.99 -3.91 -4.29
N LEU A 163 -4.55 -3.06 -5.22
CA LEU A 163 -5.28 -2.69 -6.43
C LEU A 163 -4.45 -3.05 -7.68
N PRO A 164 -4.62 -4.27 -8.25
CA PRO A 164 -3.99 -4.62 -9.53
C PRO A 164 -4.50 -3.72 -10.67
N VAL A 165 -3.57 -3.09 -11.36
CA VAL A 165 -3.89 -2.06 -12.37
C VAL A 165 -4.00 -2.65 -13.77
N VAL A 166 -5.07 -2.30 -14.49
CA VAL A 166 -5.18 -2.54 -15.94
C VAL A 166 -4.28 -1.54 -16.67
N TYR A 167 -3.35 -2.04 -17.48
CA TYR A 167 -2.41 -1.23 -18.23
C TYR A 167 -2.18 -1.86 -19.62
N THR A 168 -2.82 -1.29 -20.65
CA THR A 168 -2.88 -1.91 -22.00
C THR A 168 -2.30 -1.06 -23.11
N ARG A 169 -2.11 0.25 -22.90
CA ARG A 169 -1.70 1.19 -23.95
C ARG A 169 -0.71 2.23 -23.43
N SER A 170 0.13 2.71 -24.34
CA SER A 170 1.13 3.75 -24.07
C SER A 170 0.59 5.18 -24.12
N GLY A 171 -0.58 5.40 -24.73
CA GLY A 171 -1.24 6.71 -24.84
C GLY A 171 -2.53 6.68 -25.65
N PHE A 172 -3.16 7.85 -25.83
CA PHE A 172 -4.34 8.03 -26.68
C PHE A 172 -3.95 8.15 -28.16
N GLY A 173 -4.83 7.72 -29.07
CA GLY A 173 -4.65 7.87 -30.52
C GLY A 173 -3.52 7.02 -31.12
N VAL A 174 -2.89 6.14 -30.33
CA VAL A 174 -1.83 5.26 -30.80
C VAL A 174 -2.47 4.07 -31.52
N ASN A 175 -2.23 3.99 -32.83
CA ASN A 175 -2.87 3.06 -33.76
C ASN A 175 -1.81 2.24 -34.54
N GLY A 176 -2.22 1.16 -35.20
CA GLY A 176 -1.34 0.34 -36.03
C GLY A 176 -0.24 -0.38 -35.23
N ALA A 177 0.98 -0.48 -35.78
CA ALA A 177 2.10 -1.18 -35.15
C ALA A 177 2.54 -0.58 -33.79
N HIS A 178 2.08 0.63 -33.46
CA HIS A 178 2.39 1.31 -32.20
C HIS A 178 1.25 1.24 -31.18
N ALA A 179 0.11 0.60 -31.49
CA ALA A 179 -1.10 0.63 -30.67
C ALA A 179 -0.99 0.01 -29.26
N GLY A 180 0.14 -0.65 -28.96
CA GLY A 180 0.39 -1.31 -27.71
C GLY A 180 1.22 -0.50 -26.71
N LEU A 181 1.83 -1.23 -25.79
CA LEU A 181 2.76 -0.72 -24.80
C LEU A 181 4.12 -0.45 -25.42
N ARG A 182 4.83 0.54 -24.88
CA ARG A 182 6.25 0.72 -25.19
C ARG A 182 7.08 -0.39 -24.53
N PRO A 183 8.26 -0.73 -25.05
CA PRO A 183 9.10 -1.79 -24.48
C PRO A 183 9.35 -1.63 -22.96
N GLU A 184 9.53 -0.41 -22.48
CA GLU A 184 9.75 -0.09 -21.06
C GLU A 184 8.50 -0.30 -20.18
N GLN A 185 7.31 -0.45 -20.78
CA GLN A 185 6.04 -0.68 -20.08
C GLN A 185 5.67 -2.17 -20.00
N HIS A 186 6.51 -3.08 -20.50
CA HIS A 186 6.16 -4.50 -20.59
C HIS A 186 5.78 -5.11 -19.23
N ARG A 187 6.44 -4.68 -18.14
CA ARG A 187 6.15 -5.20 -16.78
C ARG A 187 4.79 -4.79 -16.25
N PHE A 188 4.11 -3.84 -16.89
CA PHE A 188 2.80 -3.37 -16.46
C PHE A 188 1.66 -4.02 -17.21
N ALA A 189 1.95 -4.74 -18.30
CA ALA A 189 0.94 -5.24 -19.23
C ALA A 189 -0.14 -6.06 -18.53
N ALA A 190 -1.36 -5.55 -18.49
CA ALA A 190 -2.50 -6.24 -17.89
C ALA A 190 -3.78 -5.77 -18.56
N ASP A 191 -4.58 -6.70 -19.06
CA ASP A 191 -5.94 -6.42 -19.50
C ASP A 191 -6.95 -6.59 -18.36
N ALA A 192 -8.22 -6.32 -18.65
CA ALA A 192 -9.29 -6.39 -17.66
C ALA A 192 -9.50 -7.83 -17.13
N ASP A 193 -9.35 -8.84 -17.99
CA ASP A 193 -9.53 -10.23 -17.61
C ASP A 193 -8.42 -10.70 -16.66
N TRP A 194 -7.17 -10.32 -16.94
CA TRP A 194 -6.04 -10.56 -16.05
C TRP A 194 -6.24 -9.88 -14.71
N ALA A 195 -6.56 -8.58 -14.71
CA ALA A 195 -6.75 -7.83 -13.46
C ALA A 195 -7.91 -8.40 -12.64
N TRP A 196 -9.00 -8.84 -13.28
CA TRP A 196 -10.11 -9.50 -12.61
C TRP A 196 -9.71 -10.82 -11.95
N ARG A 197 -8.97 -11.68 -12.65
CA ARG A 197 -8.43 -12.93 -12.07
C ARG A 197 -7.48 -12.64 -10.89
N ALA A 198 -6.62 -11.64 -11.03
CA ALA A 198 -5.73 -11.20 -9.96
C ALA A 198 -6.52 -10.77 -8.71
N CYS A 199 -7.53 -9.91 -8.88
CA CYS A 199 -8.42 -9.49 -7.80
C CYS A 199 -9.12 -10.68 -7.12
N GLN A 200 -9.61 -11.66 -7.88
CA GLN A 200 -10.24 -12.86 -7.31
C GLN A 200 -9.27 -13.67 -6.45
N ARG A 201 -8.04 -13.86 -6.93
CA ARG A 201 -6.99 -14.57 -6.17
C ARG A 201 -6.60 -13.82 -4.89
N ILE A 202 -6.45 -12.49 -4.96
CA ILE A 202 -6.14 -11.63 -3.81
C ILE A 202 -7.27 -11.67 -2.77
N MET A 203 -8.54 -11.59 -3.20
CA MET A 203 -9.69 -11.70 -2.30
C MET A 203 -9.78 -13.08 -1.65
N ALA A 204 -9.50 -14.15 -2.40
CA ALA A 204 -9.52 -15.52 -1.89
C ALA A 204 -8.38 -15.80 -0.90
N ALA A 205 -7.27 -15.08 -0.97
CA ALA A 205 -6.14 -15.20 -0.04
C ALA A 205 -6.47 -14.70 1.38
N GLY A 206 -7.55 -13.93 1.56
CA GLY A 206 -8.00 -13.49 2.88
C GLY A 206 -7.02 -12.54 3.58
N LEU A 207 -6.34 -11.68 2.81
CA LEU A 207 -5.40 -10.69 3.35
C LEU A 207 -6.04 -9.88 4.49
N SER A 208 -5.27 -9.63 5.55
CA SER A 208 -5.72 -8.82 6.68
C SER A 208 -6.09 -7.41 6.22
N ARG A 209 -7.33 -7.02 6.52
CA ARG A 209 -7.84 -5.67 6.28
C ARG A 209 -7.56 -4.78 7.47
#